data_AF-A0A1E1WTG1-F1
#
_entry.id   AF-A0A1E1WTG1-F1
#
_cell.length_a   1.000
_cell.length_b   1.000
_cell.length_c   1.000
_cell.angle_alpha   90.00
_cell.angle_beta   90.00
_cell.angle_gamma   90.00
#
_symmetry.space_group_name_H-M   'P 1'
#
loop_
_entity.id
_entity.type
_entity.pdbx_description
1 polymer ?
#
loop_
_entity_poly.entity_id
_entity_poly.type
_entity_poly.pdbx_seq_one_letter_code
_entity_poly.pdbx_strand_id
1 'polypeptide(L)'
;KIYTYIGLNEYINSTFNAKLILYLESLVTVGSCSTNLTLTENRIKVNADFFGDSCVAGPWLPDRERDAELKRSYPSLCAACASHRCSEKDFYWGTSGALACMSDGVGDVTWAE
;
A
#
# COMPACT_ATOMS: atom_id res chain seq x y z
N LYS A 1 2.06 -10.41 -6.60
CA LYS A 1 3.38 -9.74 -6.49
C LYS A 1 3.32 -8.90 -5.24
N ILE A 2 3.90 -9.39 -4.15
CA ILE A 2 3.57 -8.82 -2.85
C ILE A 2 4.39 -7.55 -2.63
N TYR A 3 3.67 -6.44 -2.70
CA TYR A 3 4.10 -5.05 -2.56
C TYR A 3 3.86 -4.61 -1.11
N THR A 4 4.88 -4.02 -0.48
CA THR A 4 4.77 -3.50 0.88
C THR A 4 4.93 -1.99 0.91
N TYR A 5 4.09 -1.34 1.72
CA TYR A 5 3.89 0.09 1.68
C TYR A 5 3.82 0.73 3.07
N ILE A 6 4.40 1.92 3.18
CA ILE A 6 4.26 2.82 4.33
C ILE A 6 3.17 3.83 3.97
N GLY A 7 1.91 3.53 4.32
CA GLY A 7 0.73 4.42 4.39
C GLY A 7 0.48 5.49 3.31
N LEU A 8 -0.75 5.60 2.77
CA LEU A 8 -1.05 6.37 1.52
C LEU A 8 -1.13 7.88 1.79
N ASN A 9 -0.46 8.29 2.85
CA ASN A 9 -0.74 9.50 3.56
C ASN A 9 0.27 10.57 3.15
N GLU A 10 -0.24 11.56 2.43
CA GLU A 10 0.39 12.87 2.19
C GLU A 10 0.70 13.64 3.50
N TYR A 11 0.30 13.10 4.66
CA TYR A 11 0.41 13.72 5.98
C TYR A 11 1.59 13.24 6.85
N ILE A 12 2.42 12.30 6.36
CA ILE A 12 3.75 12.10 6.95
C ILE A 12 4.62 13.22 6.36
N ASN A 13 4.78 14.30 7.12
CA ASN A 13 5.64 15.46 6.84
C ASN A 13 6.63 15.24 5.69
N SER A 14 6.30 15.73 4.49
CA SER A 14 7.26 16.17 3.46
C SER A 14 8.53 15.30 3.35
N THR A 15 8.42 13.99 3.41
CA THR A 15 9.60 13.13 3.35
C THR A 15 9.82 12.85 1.86
N PHE A 16 10.96 13.29 1.34
CA PHE A 16 11.43 13.02 -0.03
C PHE A 16 11.07 11.59 -0.51
N ASN A 17 11.14 10.65 0.43
CA ASN A 17 10.90 9.23 0.36
C ASN A 17 9.49 8.90 -0.13
N ALA A 18 8.45 9.56 0.38
CA ALA A 18 7.06 9.33 -0.07
C ALA A 18 6.88 9.73 -1.54
N LYS A 19 7.48 10.85 -1.98
CA LYS A 19 7.41 11.28 -3.38
C LYS A 19 8.16 10.32 -4.31
N LEU A 20 9.30 9.79 -3.87
CA LEU A 20 10.07 8.80 -4.61
C LEU A 20 9.28 7.51 -4.81
N ILE A 21 8.63 7.00 -3.77
CA ILE A 21 7.80 5.78 -3.86
C ILE A 21 6.65 6.00 -4.85
N LEU A 22 5.94 7.11 -4.74
CA LEU A 22 4.85 7.44 -5.68
C LEU A 22 5.35 7.52 -7.14
N TYR A 23 6.55 8.05 -7.34
CA TYR A 23 7.18 8.06 -8.66
C TYR A 23 7.50 6.64 -9.14
N LEU A 24 8.13 5.80 -8.33
CA LEU A 24 8.44 4.42 -8.67
C LEU A 24 7.19 3.59 -9.00
N GLU A 25 6.10 3.78 -8.25
CA GLU A 25 4.80 3.18 -8.54
C GLU A 25 4.25 3.62 -9.90
N SER A 26 4.35 4.91 -10.23
CA SER A 26 3.90 5.44 -11.52
C SER A 26 4.71 4.92 -12.71
N LEU A 27 5.93 4.42 -12.49
CA LEU A 27 6.74 3.81 -13.55
C LEU A 27 6.28 2.39 -13.91
N VAL A 28 5.68 1.67 -12.96
CA VAL A 28 5.30 0.26 -13.14
C VAL A 28 3.80 0.07 -13.35
N THR A 29 2.97 1.00 -12.89
CA THR A 29 1.52 0.92 -13.02
C THR A 29 1.00 1.62 -14.27
N VAL A 30 -0.13 1.13 -14.79
CA VAL A 30 -0.83 1.80 -15.89
C VAL A 30 -1.82 2.80 -15.29
N GLY A 31 -1.64 4.08 -15.62
CA GLY A 31 -2.56 5.13 -15.19
C GLY A 31 -3.98 4.84 -15.70
N SER A 32 -4.91 4.58 -14.79
CA SER A 32 -6.33 4.41 -15.06
C SER A 32 -7.13 5.31 -14.11
N CYS A 33 -8.02 6.12 -14.66
CA CYS A 33 -8.86 7.03 -13.90
C CYS A 33 -10.34 6.75 -14.19
N SER A 34 -11.07 6.28 -13.18
CA SER A 34 -12.52 6.22 -13.20
C SER A 34 -13.10 7.51 -12.65
N THR A 35 -14.07 8.11 -13.35
CA THR A 35 -14.76 9.34 -12.92
C THR A 35 -15.62 9.16 -11.68
N ASN A 36 -15.93 7.92 -11.31
CA ASN A 36 -16.74 7.59 -10.14
C ASN A 36 -15.92 7.41 -8.86
N LEU A 37 -14.59 7.46 -8.94
CA LEU A 37 -13.67 7.26 -7.82
C LEU A 37 -12.86 8.51 -7.55
N THR A 38 -12.46 8.72 -6.30
CA THR A 38 -11.52 9.78 -5.94
C THR A 38 -10.14 9.51 -6.56
N LEU A 39 -9.29 10.52 -6.67
CA LEU A 39 -7.92 10.33 -7.15
C LEU A 39 -7.16 9.29 -6.30
N THR A 40 -7.28 9.37 -4.98
CA THR A 40 -6.63 8.44 -4.05
C THR A 40 -7.15 7.01 -4.24
N GLU A 41 -8.46 6.85 -4.41
CA GLU A 41 -9.04 5.53 -4.63
C GLU A 41 -8.71 4.94 -6.00
N ASN A 42 -8.63 5.76 -7.06
CA ASN A 42 -8.13 5.31 -8.36
C ASN A 42 -6.69 4.77 -8.23
N ARG A 43 -5.84 5.41 -7.43
CA ARG A 43 -4.47 4.93 -7.18
C ARG A 43 -4.46 3.60 -6.41
N ILE A 44 -5.27 3.49 -5.36
CA ILE A 44 -5.45 2.23 -4.61
C ILE A 44 -5.90 1.11 -5.56
N LYS A 45 -6.90 1.40 -6.39
CA LYS A 45 -7.42 0.45 -7.36
C LYS A 45 -6.35 0.01 -8.36
N VAL A 46 -5.60 0.94 -8.94
CA VAL A 46 -4.53 0.62 -9.89
C VAL A 46 -3.45 -0.24 -9.23
N ASN A 47 -3.06 0.07 -7.99
CA ASN A 47 -2.11 -0.75 -7.24
C ASN A 47 -2.66 -2.14 -6.94
N ALA A 48 -3.93 -2.25 -6.52
CA ALA A 48 -4.59 -3.53 -6.28
C ALA A 48 -4.67 -4.39 -7.55
N ASP A 49 -5.04 -3.78 -8.67
CA ASP A 49 -5.17 -4.46 -9.97
C ASP A 49 -3.79 -4.91 -10.51
N PHE A 50 -2.72 -4.13 -10.28
CA PHE A 50 -1.38 -4.43 -10.79
C PHE A 50 -0.62 -5.45 -9.93
N PHE A 51 -0.60 -5.26 -8.61
CA PHE A 51 0.17 -6.12 -7.70
C PHE A 51 -0.58 -7.39 -7.29
N GLY A 52 -1.92 -7.34 -7.29
CA GLY A 52 -2.77 -8.43 -6.81
C GLY A 52 -2.66 -8.57 -5.29
N ASP A 53 -2.36 -9.78 -4.83
CA ASP A 53 -2.10 -10.02 -3.41
C ASP A 53 -0.82 -9.32 -2.97
N SER A 54 -0.93 -8.49 -1.93
CA SER A 54 0.14 -7.68 -1.37
C SER A 54 -0.04 -7.40 0.13
N CYS A 55 0.90 -6.67 0.74
CA CYS A 55 0.77 -6.24 2.13
C CYS A 55 0.98 -4.73 2.30
N VAL A 56 -0.09 -3.96 2.22
CA VAL A 56 -0.11 -2.50 2.41
C VAL A 56 -0.61 -2.22 3.83
N ALA A 57 0.21 -2.55 4.84
CA ALA A 57 -0.18 -2.37 6.24
C ALA A 57 -0.18 -0.89 6.67
N GLY A 58 -0.97 -0.56 7.70
CA GLY A 58 -1.06 0.79 8.26
C GLY A 58 -2.13 1.66 7.58
N PRO A 59 -2.23 2.95 7.93
CA PRO A 59 -3.29 3.83 7.44
C PRO A 59 -3.07 4.20 5.96
N TRP A 60 -4.05 3.93 5.11
CA TRP A 60 -4.12 4.40 3.74
C TRP A 60 -4.65 5.84 3.68
N LEU A 61 -5.62 6.15 4.56
CA LEU A 61 -6.20 7.49 4.66
C LEU A 61 -6.12 8.04 6.09
N PRO A 62 -6.15 9.38 6.25
CA PRO A 62 -6.28 10.02 7.56
C PRO A 62 -7.65 9.75 8.21
N ASP A 63 -8.70 9.66 7.40
CA ASP A 63 -10.03 9.25 7.86
C ASP A 63 -10.07 7.73 8.08
N ARG A 64 -10.23 7.32 9.34
CA ARG A 64 -10.24 5.92 9.74
C ARG A 64 -11.45 5.14 9.23
N GLU A 65 -12.61 5.79 9.07
CA GLU A 65 -13.80 5.10 8.57
C GLU A 65 -13.64 4.79 7.09
N ARG A 66 -13.20 5.79 6.31
CA ARG A 66 -12.92 5.61 4.88
C ARG A 66 -11.74 4.68 4.64
N ASP A 67 -10.69 4.74 5.45
CA ASP A 67 -9.57 3.78 5.42
C ASP A 67 -10.04 2.34 5.57
N ALA A 68 -10.86 2.08 6.60
CA ALA A 68 -11.39 0.76 6.86
C ALA A 68 -12.34 0.29 5.74
N GLU A 69 -13.11 1.21 5.15
CA GLU A 69 -13.95 0.91 3.99
C GLU A 69 -13.12 0.51 2.76
N LEU A 70 -12.08 1.27 2.44
CA LEU A 70 -11.21 0.96 1.31
C LEU A 70 -10.48 -0.37 1.50
N LYS A 71 -10.00 -0.67 2.71
CA LYS A 71 -9.40 -1.97 3.01
C LYS A 71 -10.36 -3.14 2.81
N ARG A 72 -11.66 -2.94 3.07
CA ARG A 72 -12.70 -3.93 2.77
C ARG A 72 -12.98 -4.04 1.27
N SER A 73 -12.93 -2.93 0.54
CA SER A 73 -13.14 -2.89 -0.92
C SER A 73 -11.98 -3.48 -1.73
N TYR A 74 -10.74 -3.37 -1.21
CA TYR A 74 -9.52 -3.84 -1.86
C TYR A 74 -8.73 -4.82 -0.97
N PRO A 75 -9.30 -6.00 -0.66
CA PRO A 75 -8.71 -6.93 0.31
C PRO A 75 -7.40 -7.56 -0.18
N SER A 76 -7.17 -7.61 -1.49
CA SER A 76 -5.93 -8.14 -2.08
C SER A 76 -4.70 -7.39 -1.57
N LEU A 77 -4.84 -6.08 -1.31
CA LEU A 77 -3.75 -5.26 -0.80
C LEU A 77 -3.28 -5.63 0.61
N CYS A 78 -4.08 -6.42 1.34
CA CYS A 78 -3.78 -6.88 2.70
C CYS A 78 -3.63 -8.40 2.79
N ALA A 79 -3.78 -9.13 1.68
CA ALA A 79 -3.85 -10.59 1.66
C ALA A 79 -2.54 -11.26 2.11
N ALA A 80 -1.41 -10.59 1.91
CA ALA A 80 -0.08 -11.09 2.26
C ALA A 80 0.47 -10.55 3.58
N CYS A 81 -0.32 -9.77 4.33
CA CYS A 81 0.12 -9.28 5.63
C CYS A 81 0.13 -10.39 6.68
N ALA A 82 0.98 -10.24 7.70
CA ALA A 82 1.08 -11.23 8.78
C ALA A 82 -0.19 -11.26 9.64
N SER A 83 -0.92 -10.15 9.73
CA SER A 83 -2.21 -10.05 10.40
C SER A 83 -3.33 -9.74 9.41
N HIS A 84 -4.50 -10.33 9.64
CA HIS A 84 -5.72 -9.98 8.91
C HIS A 84 -6.20 -8.53 9.12
N ARG A 85 -5.61 -7.80 10.08
CA ARG A 85 -6.02 -6.42 10.41
C ARG A 85 -5.33 -5.36 9.57
N CYS A 86 -4.23 -5.69 8.86
CA CYS A 86 -3.57 -4.78 7.92
C CYS A 86 -3.37 -3.36 8.51
N SER A 87 -2.82 -3.35 9.72
CA SER A 87 -2.74 -2.16 10.58
C SER A 87 -1.30 -1.83 10.93
N GLU A 88 -1.06 -0.74 11.64
CA GLU A 88 0.28 -0.36 12.11
C GLU A 88 0.89 -1.40 13.08
N LYS A 89 0.07 -2.33 13.60
CA LYS A 89 0.53 -3.43 14.46
C LYS A 89 0.91 -4.69 13.67
N ASP A 90 0.85 -4.63 12.34
CA ASP A 90 1.27 -5.75 11.49
C ASP A 90 2.79 -5.93 11.57
N PHE A 91 3.25 -7.18 11.54
CA PHE A 91 4.68 -7.48 11.56
C PHE A 91 5.39 -6.92 10.33
N TYR A 92 4.70 -6.87 9.18
CA TYR A 92 5.23 -6.33 7.94
C TYR A 92 5.00 -4.83 7.76
N TRP A 93 4.56 -4.11 8.80
CA TRP A 93 4.40 -2.66 8.74
C TRP A 93 5.73 -1.89 8.89
N GLY A 94 5.87 -0.77 8.18
CA GLY A 94 7.06 0.08 8.20
C GLY A 94 8.21 -0.42 7.32
N THR A 95 9.30 0.35 7.18
CA THR A 95 10.46 -0.03 6.34
C THR A 95 11.01 -1.41 6.71
N SER A 96 11.30 -1.64 8.00
CA SER A 96 11.89 -2.90 8.45
C SER A 96 10.95 -4.09 8.24
N GLY A 97 9.65 -3.90 8.48
CA GLY A 97 8.64 -4.92 8.21
C GLY A 97 8.50 -5.22 6.72
N ALA A 98 8.62 -4.21 5.87
CA ALA A 98 8.61 -4.33 4.42
C ALA A 98 9.81 -5.12 3.87
N LEU A 99 11.00 -4.90 4.44
CA LEU A 99 12.19 -5.69 4.13
C LEU A 99 12.07 -7.13 4.65
N ALA A 100 11.49 -7.32 5.83
CA ALA A 100 11.22 -8.65 6.38
C ALA A 100 10.23 -9.44 5.50
N CYS A 101 9.16 -8.81 5.01
CA CYS A 101 8.20 -9.42 4.09
C CYS A 101 8.87 -9.98 2.82
N MET A 102 9.81 -9.23 2.26
CA MET A 102 10.63 -9.69 1.12
C MET A 102 11.60 -10.81 1.55
N SER A 103 12.31 -10.64 2.67
CA SER A 103 13.28 -11.63 3.16
C SER A 103 12.64 -12.98 3.51
N ASP A 104 11.40 -12.97 3.99
CA ASP A 104 10.62 -14.16 4.32
C ASP A 104 10.08 -14.87 3.07
N GLY A 105 10.31 -14.31 1.87
CA GLY A 105 9.77 -14.84 0.62
C GLY A 105 8.26 -14.66 0.49
N VAL A 106 7.65 -13.83 1.36
CA VAL A 106 6.25 -13.48 1.24
C VAL A 106 6.08 -12.57 0.03
N GLY A 107 7.00 -11.64 -0.26
CA GLY A 107 6.90 -10.81 -1.46
C GLY A 107 8.08 -10.68 -2.40
N ASP A 108 7.74 -10.34 -3.64
CA ASP A 108 8.67 -10.26 -4.77
C ASP A 108 9.37 -8.90 -4.85
N VAL A 109 8.71 -7.83 -4.41
CA VAL A 109 9.18 -6.44 -4.54
C VAL A 109 8.74 -5.63 -3.33
N THR A 110 9.65 -4.84 -2.75
CA THR A 110 9.37 -3.97 -1.63
C THR A 110 9.97 -2.59 -1.89
N TRP A 111 9.25 -1.54 -1.50
CA TRP A 111 9.79 -0.19 -1.50
C TRP A 111 10.19 0.12 -0.07
N ALA A 112 11.49 0.09 0.19
CA ALA A 112 12.05 0.30 1.52
C ALA A 112 13.17 1.35 1.45
N GLU A 113 13.12 2.31 2.36
CA GLU A 113 14.18 3.27 2.66
C GLU A 113 14.41 3.36 4.17
#